data_AF-C4Y694-F1
#
_entry.id   AF-C4Y694-F1
#
_cell.length_a   1.000
_cell.length_b   1.000
_cell.length_c   1.000
_cell.angle_alpha   90.00
_cell.angle_beta   90.00
_cell.angle_gamma   90.00
#
_symmetry.space_group_name_H-M   'P 1'
#
loop_
_entity.id
_entity.type
_entity.pdbx_description
1 polymer ?
#
loop_
_entity_poly.entity_id
_entity_poly.type
_entity_poly.pdbx_seq_one_letter_code
_entity_poly.pdbx_strand_id
1 'polypeptide(L)'
;MMIGRSTFRAATWSVRFFRSSVTVKESTAPKGKFLSPKELVNKKHAEEVEAKEFRNSLLKEEFAFEPKIIKEDVDTSTKRPIPLNVELLQYKPMRLPRTHGHKVAEIKFRGYDEKDIIRASEFAARAAFFLGIPCSKVHTLKTEKRLYTVIKSPFAQAKSKENFHRVTFNRSLIAYDANPEVLDLWLSYINKHAFDSVKYMAKVHTRESLDFAEKLATLTSDDMKLPEAYSSDSTDPIAAKVQELLKSDTFKQYIDKAE
;
A
#
# COMPACT_ATOMS: atom_id res chain seq x y z
N MET A 1 14.36 -61.82 -0.64
CA MET A 1 13.77 -60.49 -0.82
C MET A 1 13.96 -59.72 0.48
N MET A 2 15.12 -59.07 0.64
CA MET A 2 15.51 -58.39 1.89
C MET A 2 14.98 -56.96 1.87
N ILE A 3 14.10 -56.63 2.81
CA ILE A 3 13.53 -55.30 2.98
C ILE A 3 14.43 -54.57 3.99
N GLY A 4 15.31 -53.70 3.49
CA GLY A 4 16.18 -52.85 4.30
C GLY A 4 15.37 -51.74 4.98
N ARG A 5 15.30 -51.76 6.31
CA ARG A 5 14.80 -50.64 7.12
C ARG A 5 15.85 -49.54 7.16
N SER A 6 15.60 -48.47 6.41
CA SER A 6 16.32 -47.20 6.53
C SER A 6 15.94 -46.52 7.84
N THR A 7 16.90 -46.42 8.76
CA THR A 7 16.80 -45.63 9.98
C THR A 7 17.13 -44.16 9.66
N PHE A 8 16.11 -43.30 9.60
CA PHE A 8 16.30 -41.85 9.56
C PHE A 8 16.79 -41.36 10.94
N ARG A 9 18.05 -40.92 11.02
CA ARG A 9 18.56 -40.14 12.16
C ARG A 9 17.96 -38.75 12.09
N ALA A 10 17.13 -38.38 13.06
CA ALA A 10 16.68 -37.02 13.25
C ALA A 10 17.89 -36.15 13.65
N ALA A 11 18.34 -35.30 12.73
CA ALA A 11 19.29 -34.24 13.04
C ALA A 11 18.51 -33.10 13.72
N THR A 12 18.54 -33.06 15.05
CA THR A 12 18.07 -31.92 15.83
C THR A 12 18.99 -30.73 15.56
N TRP A 13 18.58 -29.83 14.69
CA TRP A 13 19.20 -28.51 14.54
C TRP A 13 18.78 -27.62 15.71
N SER A 14 19.71 -27.42 16.65
CA SER A 14 19.60 -26.39 17.67
C SER A 14 19.76 -25.02 17.00
N VAL A 15 18.65 -24.34 16.72
CA VAL A 15 18.66 -22.93 16.32
C VAL A 15 19.08 -22.11 17.54
N ARG A 16 20.36 -21.72 17.61
CA ARG A 16 20.81 -20.69 18.54
C ARG A 16 20.29 -19.34 18.03
N PHE A 17 19.17 -18.90 18.59
CA PHE A 17 18.74 -17.51 18.47
C PHE A 17 19.77 -16.63 19.20
N PHE A 18 20.67 -16.01 18.44
CA PHE A 18 21.46 -14.91 18.95
C PHE A 18 20.53 -13.70 19.06
N ARG A 19 19.93 -13.55 20.24
CA ARG A 19 19.08 -12.41 20.56
C ARG A 19 20.02 -11.23 20.80
N SER A 20 20.32 -10.45 19.76
CA SER A 20 20.94 -9.13 19.96
C SER A 20 19.92 -8.24 20.66
N SER A 21 20.05 -8.11 21.97
CA SER A 21 19.28 -7.13 22.73
C SER A 21 19.79 -5.74 22.36
N VAL A 22 19.13 -5.08 21.43
CA VAL A 22 19.29 -3.63 21.26
C VAL A 22 18.59 -2.99 22.44
N THR A 23 19.36 -2.62 23.47
CA THR A 23 18.86 -1.82 24.58
C THR A 23 18.69 -0.38 24.08
N VAL A 24 17.48 -0.05 23.63
CA VAL A 24 17.11 1.34 23.35
C VAL A 24 17.04 2.06 24.70
N LYS A 25 18.09 2.79 25.05
CA LYS A 25 18.06 3.73 26.17
C LYS A 25 17.17 4.90 25.75
N GLU A 26 15.99 4.96 26.33
CA GLU A 26 15.09 6.10 26.23
C GLU A 26 15.74 7.29 26.95
N SER A 27 16.39 8.18 26.17
CA SER A 27 16.99 9.39 26.69
C SER A 27 15.91 10.45 26.88
N THR A 28 15.54 10.72 28.12
CA THR A 28 14.76 11.90 28.49
C THR A 28 15.60 13.15 28.16
N ALA A 29 15.27 13.81 27.05
CA ALA A 29 16.01 14.97 26.58
C ALA A 29 15.75 16.19 27.50
N PRO A 30 16.77 16.78 28.14
CA PRO A 30 16.61 18.02 28.88
C PRO A 30 16.38 19.19 27.90
N LYS A 31 15.56 20.16 28.32
CA LYS A 31 15.23 21.40 27.57
C LYS A 31 16.49 22.00 26.94
N GLY A 32 16.48 22.08 25.61
CA GLY A 32 17.67 22.29 24.77
C GLY A 32 18.45 23.56 25.11
N LYS A 33 19.68 23.39 25.57
CA LYS A 33 20.71 24.43 25.47
C LYS A 33 21.00 24.61 23.98
N PHE A 34 20.90 25.84 23.48
CA PHE A 34 21.35 26.16 22.13
C PHE A 34 22.83 25.77 22.01
N LEU A 35 23.12 24.80 21.14
CA LEU A 35 24.48 24.38 20.84
C LEU A 35 25.21 25.55 20.18
N SER A 36 26.42 25.84 20.64
CA SER A 36 27.26 26.79 19.94
C SER A 36 27.52 26.31 18.51
N PRO A 37 27.72 27.20 17.52
CA PRO A 37 27.98 26.79 16.14
C PRO A 37 29.10 25.75 15.99
N LYS A 38 30.14 25.82 16.84
CA LYS A 38 31.24 24.84 16.85
C LYS A 38 30.80 23.47 17.36
N GLU A 39 29.99 23.40 18.42
CA GLU A 39 29.47 22.14 18.95
C GLU A 39 28.51 21.46 17.97
N LEU A 40 27.71 22.23 17.24
CA LEU A 40 26.82 21.71 16.19
C LEU A 40 27.61 21.11 15.02
N VAL A 41 28.68 21.79 14.58
CA VAL A 41 29.57 21.30 13.52
C VAL A 41 30.27 20.01 13.96
N ASN A 42 30.77 19.95 15.20
CA ASN A 42 31.39 18.75 15.75
C ASN A 42 30.41 17.58 15.87
N LYS A 43 29.17 17.86 16.30
CA LYS A 43 28.11 16.84 16.38
C LYS A 43 27.75 16.30 15.00
N LYS A 44 27.58 17.17 14.00
CA LYS A 44 27.35 16.74 12.61
C LYS A 44 28.50 15.91 12.04
N HIS A 45 29.75 16.31 12.30
CA HIS A 45 30.90 15.53 11.89
C HIS A 45 30.94 14.15 12.55
N ALA A 46 30.61 14.05 13.84
CA ALA A 46 30.52 12.77 14.53
C ALA A 46 29.41 11.88 13.94
N GLU A 47 28.21 12.43 13.72
CA GLU A 47 27.09 11.73 13.07
C GLU A 47 27.47 11.27 11.65
N GLU A 48 28.21 12.07 10.88
CA GLU A 48 28.71 11.69 9.56
C GLU A 48 29.75 10.56 9.61
N VAL A 49 30.65 10.57 10.60
CA VAL A 49 31.65 9.52 10.79
C VAL A 49 30.96 8.22 11.19
N GLU A 50 30.05 8.27 12.16
CA GLU A 50 29.25 7.11 12.58
C GLU A 50 28.43 6.54 11.42
N ALA A 51 27.78 7.38 10.61
CA ALA A 51 27.02 6.93 9.44
C ALA A 51 27.93 6.30 8.37
N LYS A 52 29.14 6.82 8.16
CA LYS A 52 30.14 6.24 7.25
C LYS A 52 30.65 4.90 7.77
N GLU A 53 30.94 4.79 9.06
CA GLU A 53 31.36 3.56 9.71
C GLU A 53 30.27 2.50 9.65
N PHE A 54 29.02 2.86 9.92
CA PHE A 54 27.86 1.99 9.78
C PHE A 54 27.71 1.50 8.33
N ARG A 55 27.84 2.39 7.35
CA ARG A 55 27.78 2.04 5.92
C ARG A 55 28.94 1.13 5.51
N ASN A 56 30.15 1.36 6.02
CA ASN A 56 31.31 0.50 5.79
C ASN A 56 31.13 -0.87 6.46
N SER A 57 30.52 -0.93 7.65
CA SER A 57 30.17 -2.18 8.32
C SER A 57 29.16 -3.00 7.50
N LEU A 58 28.09 -2.35 7.00
CA LEU A 58 27.13 -2.99 6.10
C LEU A 58 27.80 -3.52 4.84
N LEU A 59 28.79 -2.84 4.28
CA LEU A 59 29.54 -3.30 3.10
C LEU A 59 30.48 -4.48 3.38
N LYS A 60 30.94 -4.64 4.63
CA LYS A 60 31.95 -5.64 5.02
C LYS A 60 31.35 -6.99 5.38
N GLU A 61 30.10 -7.02 5.83
CA GLU A 61 29.39 -8.27 6.10
C GLU A 61 28.98 -8.93 4.78
N GLU A 62 29.53 -10.10 4.47
CA GLU A 62 29.07 -10.92 3.35
C GLU A 62 27.72 -11.56 3.73
N PHE A 63 26.62 -10.90 3.40
CA PHE A 63 25.29 -11.48 3.53
C PHE A 63 25.10 -12.57 2.47
N ALA A 64 24.71 -13.78 2.91
CA ALA A 64 24.32 -14.86 2.01
C ALA A 64 23.08 -14.43 1.21
N PHE A 65 23.28 -14.07 -0.06
CA PHE A 65 22.22 -13.66 -0.96
C PHE A 65 21.55 -14.90 -1.56
N GLU A 66 20.52 -15.40 -0.87
CA GLU A 66 19.67 -16.52 -1.32
C GLU A 66 18.28 -16.00 -1.76
N PRO A 67 18.16 -15.31 -2.91
CA PRO A 67 16.87 -14.86 -3.38
C PRO A 67 16.00 -16.08 -3.73
N LYS A 68 14.70 -15.99 -3.44
CA LYS A 68 13.72 -16.89 -4.04
C LYS A 68 13.61 -16.53 -5.52
N ILE A 69 13.78 -17.53 -6.37
CA ILE A 69 13.82 -17.39 -7.83
C ILE A 69 12.76 -18.33 -8.41
N ILE A 70 12.02 -17.91 -9.45
CA ILE A 70 11.16 -18.83 -10.23
C ILE A 70 11.92 -19.36 -11.44
N LYS A 71 12.61 -18.46 -12.16
CA LYS A 71 13.46 -18.81 -13.31
C LYS A 71 14.92 -18.48 -13.03
N GLU A 72 15.82 -19.39 -13.36
CA GLU A 72 17.27 -19.18 -13.30
C GLU A 72 17.79 -18.22 -14.40
N ASP A 73 17.04 -17.17 -14.71
CA ASP A 73 17.48 -16.09 -15.59
C ASP A 73 18.45 -15.19 -14.83
N VAL A 74 19.62 -14.97 -15.45
CA VAL A 74 20.71 -14.17 -14.89
C VAL A 74 20.81 -12.85 -15.64
N ASP A 75 20.90 -11.75 -14.90
CA ASP A 75 21.09 -10.43 -15.49
C ASP A 75 22.40 -10.38 -16.29
N THR A 76 22.32 -9.90 -17.53
CA THR A 76 23.47 -9.84 -18.45
C THR A 76 24.60 -8.95 -17.96
N SER A 77 24.28 -7.89 -17.21
CA SER A 77 25.26 -6.93 -16.68
C SER A 77 25.90 -7.38 -15.37
N THR A 78 25.09 -7.75 -14.39
CA THR A 78 25.55 -8.01 -13.01
C THR A 78 25.89 -9.48 -12.76
N LYS A 79 25.51 -10.39 -13.67
CA LYS A 79 25.59 -11.85 -13.51
C LYS A 79 24.89 -12.37 -12.24
N ARG A 80 23.91 -11.62 -11.73
CA ARG A 80 23.11 -11.99 -10.55
C ARG A 80 21.76 -12.54 -11.01
N PRO A 81 21.17 -13.49 -10.26
CA PRO A 81 19.82 -13.94 -10.54
C PRO A 81 18.81 -12.83 -10.26
N ILE A 82 17.78 -12.74 -11.10
CA ILE A 82 16.71 -11.76 -10.93
C ILE A 82 15.87 -12.15 -9.71
N PRO A 83 15.63 -11.24 -8.74
CA PRO A 83 14.83 -11.57 -7.57
C PRO A 83 13.34 -11.67 -7.94
N LEU A 84 12.60 -12.50 -7.19
CA LEU A 84 11.19 -12.78 -7.42
C LEU A 84 10.31 -11.53 -7.61
N ASN A 85 10.49 -10.50 -6.80
CA ASN A 85 9.69 -9.28 -6.88
C ASN A 85 9.84 -8.56 -8.23
N VAL A 86 11.05 -8.51 -8.79
CA VAL A 86 11.35 -7.91 -10.09
C VAL A 86 10.80 -8.79 -11.21
N GLU A 87 11.01 -10.10 -11.10
CA GLU A 87 10.48 -11.07 -12.06
C GLU A 87 8.94 -10.99 -12.15
N LEU A 88 8.24 -10.86 -11.02
CA LEU A 88 6.77 -10.75 -10.98
C LEU A 88 6.21 -9.53 -11.72
N LEU A 89 6.99 -8.48 -11.94
CA LEU A 89 6.56 -7.29 -12.69
C LEU A 89 6.34 -7.59 -14.19
N GLN A 90 7.05 -8.59 -14.73
CA GLN A 90 6.94 -8.99 -16.13
C GLN A 90 5.63 -9.73 -16.43
N TYR A 91 5.06 -10.39 -15.43
CA TYR A 91 3.81 -11.13 -15.55
C TYR A 91 2.60 -10.28 -15.16
N LYS A 92 1.41 -10.77 -15.48
CA LYS A 92 0.16 -10.17 -14.99
C LYS A 92 0.08 -10.26 -13.46
N PRO A 93 -0.65 -9.35 -12.80
CA PRO A 93 -0.82 -9.40 -11.35
C PRO A 93 -1.31 -10.78 -10.87
N MET A 94 -0.56 -11.35 -9.93
CA MET A 94 -0.93 -12.60 -9.26
C MET A 94 -2.18 -12.38 -8.41
N ARG A 95 -2.96 -13.45 -8.20
CA ARG A 95 -4.23 -13.40 -7.48
C ARG A 95 -4.30 -14.53 -6.47
N LEU A 96 -4.86 -14.21 -5.32
CA LEU A 96 -5.13 -15.18 -4.26
C LEU A 96 -6.47 -15.90 -4.54
N PRO A 97 -6.61 -17.17 -4.13
CA PRO A 97 -7.88 -17.86 -4.16
C PRO A 97 -8.89 -17.19 -3.21
N ARG A 98 -10.17 -17.25 -3.56
CA ARG A 98 -11.26 -16.71 -2.72
C ARG A 98 -11.70 -17.78 -1.72
N THR A 99 -12.01 -17.38 -0.50
CA THR A 99 -12.44 -18.31 0.56
C THR A 99 -13.97 -18.41 0.59
N HIS A 100 -14.66 -17.27 0.71
CA HIS A 100 -16.12 -17.19 0.84
C HIS A 100 -16.78 -16.48 -0.36
N GLY A 101 -16.04 -15.64 -1.07
CA GLY A 101 -16.54 -14.91 -2.24
C GLY A 101 -17.41 -13.70 -1.90
N HIS A 102 -17.30 -13.19 -0.68
CA HIS A 102 -17.98 -11.97 -0.27
C HIS A 102 -17.34 -10.75 -0.91
N LYS A 103 -18.08 -10.04 -1.76
CA LYS A 103 -17.65 -8.76 -2.31
C LYS A 103 -17.56 -7.72 -1.20
N VAL A 104 -16.38 -7.15 -0.98
CA VAL A 104 -16.14 -6.13 0.06
C VAL A 104 -15.90 -4.76 -0.56
N ALA A 105 -15.16 -4.67 -1.68
CA ALA A 105 -15.05 -3.42 -2.41
C ALA A 105 -14.99 -3.60 -3.93
N GLU A 106 -15.40 -2.55 -4.64
CA GLU A 106 -15.24 -2.41 -6.08
C GLU A 106 -14.61 -1.05 -6.39
N ILE A 107 -13.47 -1.07 -7.07
CA ILE A 107 -12.83 0.14 -7.60
C ILE A 107 -13.12 0.23 -9.09
N LYS A 108 -13.66 1.36 -9.52
CA LYS A 108 -13.82 1.72 -10.93
C LYS A 108 -12.76 2.74 -11.32
N PHE A 109 -12.06 2.43 -12.40
CA PHE A 109 -11.07 3.30 -13.03
C PHE A 109 -11.69 3.89 -14.30
N ARG A 110 -11.59 5.20 -14.45
CA ARG A 110 -12.11 5.93 -15.61
C ARG A 110 -11.09 6.93 -16.10
N GLY A 111 -10.85 6.99 -17.40
CA GLY A 111 -9.92 7.96 -17.97
C GLY A 111 -10.00 8.04 -19.49
N TYR A 112 -9.14 8.85 -20.07
CA TYR A 112 -9.09 9.08 -21.52
C TYR A 112 -7.93 8.36 -22.22
N ASP A 113 -6.88 7.99 -21.48
CA ASP A 113 -5.81 7.12 -21.98
C ASP A 113 -5.95 5.70 -21.43
N GLU A 114 -5.86 4.70 -22.31
CA GLU A 114 -6.03 3.31 -21.93
C GLU A 114 -4.82 2.77 -21.16
N LYS A 115 -3.60 3.21 -21.52
CA LYS A 115 -2.35 2.69 -20.93
C LYS A 115 -2.25 3.05 -19.45
N ASP A 116 -2.58 4.29 -19.10
CA ASP A 116 -2.57 4.73 -17.71
C ASP A 116 -3.62 3.99 -16.86
N ILE A 117 -4.80 3.74 -17.40
CA ILE A 117 -5.85 2.96 -16.71
C ILE A 117 -5.40 1.51 -16.51
N ILE A 118 -4.75 0.89 -17.51
CA ILE A 118 -4.14 -0.44 -17.37
C ILE A 118 -3.15 -0.42 -16.21
N ARG A 119 -2.19 0.51 -16.23
CA ARG A 119 -1.14 0.63 -15.21
C ARG A 119 -1.73 0.83 -13.81
N ALA A 120 -2.69 1.74 -13.66
CA ALA A 120 -3.40 2.00 -12.41
C ALA A 120 -4.12 0.76 -11.87
N SER A 121 -4.88 0.08 -12.73
CA SER A 121 -5.66 -1.10 -12.34
C SER A 121 -4.78 -2.30 -11.99
N GLU A 122 -3.67 -2.51 -12.70
CA GLU A 122 -2.70 -3.56 -12.38
C GLU A 122 -1.89 -3.26 -11.12
N PHE A 123 -1.52 -1.99 -10.90
CA PHE A 123 -0.88 -1.56 -9.66
C PHE A 123 -1.78 -1.85 -8.44
N ALA A 124 -3.06 -1.46 -8.51
CA ALA A 124 -4.03 -1.75 -7.46
C ALA A 124 -4.15 -3.26 -7.17
N ALA A 125 -4.21 -4.09 -8.22
CA ALA A 125 -4.27 -5.55 -8.09
C ALA A 125 -3.00 -6.15 -7.47
N ARG A 126 -1.81 -5.63 -7.80
CA ARG A 126 -0.54 -6.07 -7.20
C ARG A 126 -0.46 -5.70 -5.72
N ALA A 127 -0.85 -4.47 -5.36
CA ALA A 127 -0.89 -4.04 -3.97
C ALA A 127 -1.83 -4.94 -3.13
N ALA A 128 -2.99 -5.30 -3.69
CA ALA A 128 -3.92 -6.21 -3.03
C ALA A 128 -3.32 -7.60 -2.77
N PHE A 129 -2.56 -8.14 -3.72
CA PHE A 129 -1.89 -9.44 -3.57
C PHE A 129 -0.93 -9.46 -2.38
N PHE A 130 -0.12 -8.41 -2.21
CA PHE A 130 0.81 -8.30 -1.08
C PHE A 130 0.10 -8.11 0.26
N LEU A 131 -1.05 -7.45 0.27
CA LEU A 131 -1.89 -7.28 1.47
C LEU A 131 -2.76 -8.50 1.79
N GLY A 132 -2.65 -9.59 1.03
CA GLY A 132 -3.44 -10.80 1.27
C GLY A 132 -4.89 -10.71 0.81
N ILE A 133 -5.26 -9.68 0.03
CA ILE A 133 -6.63 -9.47 -0.43
C ILE A 133 -6.89 -10.28 -1.71
N PRO A 134 -7.87 -11.20 -1.74
CA PRO A 134 -8.24 -11.90 -2.96
C PRO A 134 -9.04 -10.99 -3.90
N CYS A 135 -8.46 -10.67 -5.06
CA CYS A 135 -9.11 -9.84 -6.09
C CYS A 135 -9.62 -10.65 -7.29
N SER A 136 -10.62 -10.09 -7.99
CA SER A 136 -10.93 -10.50 -9.36
C SER A 136 -9.80 -10.13 -10.33
N LYS A 137 -9.86 -10.69 -11.53
CA LYS A 137 -9.15 -10.09 -12.67
C LYS A 137 -9.66 -8.66 -12.90
N VAL A 138 -8.80 -7.77 -13.36
CA VAL A 138 -9.21 -6.45 -13.86
C VAL A 138 -10.17 -6.66 -15.03
N HIS A 139 -11.40 -6.18 -14.88
CA HIS A 139 -12.44 -6.30 -15.88
C HIS A 139 -12.50 -5.03 -16.73
N THR A 140 -12.53 -5.19 -18.05
CA THR A 140 -12.74 -4.07 -18.97
C THR A 140 -14.22 -3.83 -19.13
N LEU A 141 -14.68 -2.65 -18.72
CA LEU A 141 -16.07 -2.24 -18.90
C LEU A 141 -16.24 -1.62 -20.29
N LYS A 142 -17.50 -1.43 -20.70
CA LYS A 142 -17.83 -0.81 -21.98
C LYS A 142 -17.18 0.58 -22.10
N THR A 143 -16.45 0.78 -23.19
CA THR A 143 -15.88 2.08 -23.57
C THR A 143 -16.98 3.00 -24.08
N GLU A 144 -17.02 4.23 -23.56
CA GLU A 144 -17.98 5.26 -23.99
C GLU A 144 -17.31 6.13 -25.06
N LYS A 145 -17.95 6.28 -26.23
CA LYS A 145 -17.49 7.19 -27.29
C LYS A 145 -18.51 8.32 -27.45
N ARG A 146 -18.08 9.57 -27.32
CA ARG A 146 -18.89 10.75 -27.64
C ARG A 146 -18.34 11.40 -28.90
N LEU A 147 -19.21 11.63 -29.88
CA LEU A 147 -18.89 12.24 -31.17
C LEU A 147 -19.43 13.66 -31.20
N TYR A 148 -18.62 14.59 -31.69
CA TYR A 148 -18.95 16.00 -31.82
C TYR A 148 -18.61 16.44 -33.24
N THR A 149 -19.55 17.08 -33.93
CA THR A 149 -19.33 17.58 -35.29
C THR A 149 -19.34 19.10 -35.25
N VAL A 150 -18.24 19.74 -35.67
CA VAL A 150 -18.06 21.20 -35.61
C VAL A 150 -17.76 21.72 -37.02
N ILE A 151 -18.18 22.94 -37.34
CA ILE A 151 -17.82 23.61 -38.60
C ILE A 151 -16.36 24.04 -38.49
N LYS A 152 -15.54 23.74 -39.52
CA LYS A 152 -14.10 24.07 -39.49
C LYS A 152 -13.83 25.57 -39.50
N SER A 153 -14.62 26.31 -40.28
CA SER A 153 -14.51 27.77 -40.38
C SER A 153 -15.23 28.44 -39.22
N PRO A 154 -14.70 29.57 -38.69
CA PRO A 154 -15.41 30.37 -37.70
C PRO A 154 -16.74 30.93 -38.22
N PHE A 155 -16.93 31.06 -39.54
CA PHE A 155 -18.15 31.63 -40.13
C PHE A 155 -18.52 31.04 -41.50
N ALA A 156 -19.85 30.94 -41.75
CA ALA A 156 -20.57 30.63 -43.00
C ALA A 156 -20.26 29.33 -43.78
N GLN A 157 -19.10 28.67 -43.61
CA GLN A 157 -18.71 27.50 -44.41
C GLN A 157 -19.24 26.16 -43.84
N ALA A 158 -20.55 26.02 -43.70
CA ALA A 158 -21.20 24.86 -43.04
C ALA A 158 -21.03 23.51 -43.76
N LYS A 159 -20.63 23.51 -45.05
CA LYS A 159 -20.32 22.28 -45.81
C LYS A 159 -19.00 21.64 -45.36
N SER A 160 -18.09 22.43 -44.78
CA SER A 160 -16.81 21.95 -44.26
C SER A 160 -16.92 21.68 -42.76
N LYS A 161 -17.11 20.41 -42.40
CA LYS A 161 -17.27 19.95 -41.01
C LYS A 161 -16.09 19.06 -40.58
N GLU A 162 -15.80 19.05 -39.30
CA GLU A 162 -14.82 18.19 -38.65
C GLU A 162 -15.48 17.38 -37.54
N ASN A 163 -15.08 16.10 -37.44
CA ASN A 163 -15.56 15.19 -36.42
C ASN A 163 -14.51 15.05 -35.31
N PHE A 164 -14.86 15.47 -34.12
CA PHE A 164 -14.11 15.21 -32.91
C PHE A 164 -14.74 14.05 -32.16
N HIS A 165 -13.91 13.28 -31.45
CA HIS A 165 -14.42 12.22 -30.61
C HIS A 165 -13.68 12.20 -29.27
N ARG A 166 -14.42 11.89 -28.21
CA ARG A 166 -13.85 11.63 -26.88
C ARG A 166 -14.16 10.20 -26.50
N VAL A 167 -13.11 9.41 -26.34
CA VAL A 167 -13.19 8.02 -25.87
C VAL A 167 -12.95 8.02 -24.37
N THR A 168 -13.85 7.44 -23.59
CA THR A 168 -13.69 7.24 -22.15
C THR A 168 -13.58 5.74 -21.90
N PHE A 169 -12.41 5.33 -21.45
CA PHE A 169 -12.14 3.95 -21.09
C PHE A 169 -12.53 3.72 -19.62
N ASN A 170 -13.09 2.56 -19.35
CA ASN A 170 -13.57 2.17 -18.03
C ASN A 170 -13.05 0.78 -17.68
N ARG A 171 -12.53 0.60 -16.46
CA ARG A 171 -12.16 -0.71 -15.91
C ARG A 171 -12.66 -0.86 -14.49
N SER A 172 -12.84 -2.09 -14.03
CA SER A 172 -13.18 -2.38 -12.63
C SER A 172 -12.31 -3.47 -12.04
N LEU A 173 -12.04 -3.33 -10.74
CA LEU A 173 -11.38 -4.32 -9.91
C LEU A 173 -12.26 -4.58 -8.69
N ILE A 174 -12.53 -5.84 -8.39
CA ILE A 174 -13.37 -6.24 -7.26
C ILE A 174 -12.49 -6.97 -6.23
N ALA A 175 -12.53 -6.51 -4.99
CA ALA A 175 -11.90 -7.14 -3.84
C ALA A 175 -12.92 -7.98 -3.06
N TYR A 176 -12.47 -9.13 -2.58
CA TYR A 176 -13.27 -10.09 -1.83
C TYR A 176 -12.64 -10.38 -0.47
N ASP A 177 -13.45 -10.86 0.47
CA ASP A 177 -13.02 -11.52 1.71
C ASP A 177 -11.90 -10.80 2.50
N ALA A 178 -11.95 -9.46 2.58
CA ALA A 178 -10.95 -8.65 3.28
C ALA A 178 -11.53 -8.00 4.55
N ASN A 179 -10.69 -7.82 5.57
CA ASN A 179 -11.00 -7.02 6.75
C ASN A 179 -11.08 -5.53 6.37
N PRO A 180 -12.05 -4.75 6.90
CA PRO A 180 -12.17 -3.31 6.62
C PRO A 180 -10.87 -2.52 6.83
N GLU A 181 -10.09 -2.78 7.87
CA GLU A 181 -8.85 -2.02 8.14
C GLU A 181 -7.79 -2.21 7.05
N VAL A 182 -7.61 -3.45 6.59
CA VAL A 182 -6.68 -3.79 5.50
C VAL A 182 -7.17 -3.19 4.19
N LEU A 183 -8.48 -3.13 3.99
CA LEU A 183 -9.10 -2.53 2.82
C LEU A 183 -8.89 -1.02 2.79
N ASP A 184 -9.03 -0.34 3.93
CA ASP A 184 -8.78 1.09 4.05
C ASP A 184 -7.30 1.43 3.82
N LEU A 185 -6.39 0.62 4.38
CA LEU A 185 -4.96 0.74 4.10
C LEU A 185 -4.67 0.59 2.60
N TRP A 186 -5.29 -0.39 1.95
CA TRP A 186 -5.13 -0.61 0.51
C TRP A 186 -5.64 0.56 -0.33
N LEU A 187 -6.83 1.09 -0.01
CA LEU A 187 -7.41 2.24 -0.70
C LEU A 187 -6.58 3.52 -0.48
N SER A 188 -6.11 3.73 0.75
CA SER A 188 -5.16 4.79 1.11
C SER A 188 -3.88 4.72 0.27
N TYR A 189 -3.29 3.52 0.17
CA TYR A 189 -2.07 3.30 -0.60
C TYR A 189 -2.27 3.56 -2.10
N ILE A 190 -3.41 3.14 -2.66
CA ILE A 190 -3.76 3.46 -4.05
C ILE A 190 -3.91 4.97 -4.23
N ASN A 191 -4.57 5.65 -3.30
CA ASN A 191 -4.79 7.10 -3.38
C ASN A 191 -3.46 7.88 -3.30
N LYS A 192 -2.52 7.45 -2.44
CA LYS A 192 -1.18 8.04 -2.31
C LYS A 192 -0.39 7.97 -3.62
N HIS A 193 -0.59 6.92 -4.41
CA HIS A 193 0.11 6.66 -5.66
C HIS A 193 -0.82 6.73 -6.88
N ALA A 194 -1.88 7.54 -6.79
CA ALA A 194 -2.85 7.69 -7.86
C ALA A 194 -2.23 8.40 -9.08
N PHE A 195 -2.49 7.88 -10.28
CA PHE A 195 -2.20 8.59 -11.53
C PHE A 195 -3.19 9.73 -11.75
N ASP A 196 -2.69 10.93 -12.04
CA ASP A 196 -3.50 12.14 -12.25
C ASP A 196 -4.49 12.02 -13.44
N SER A 197 -4.14 11.23 -14.45
CA SER A 197 -4.96 11.01 -15.66
C SER A 197 -6.16 10.07 -15.44
N VAL A 198 -6.21 9.39 -14.29
CA VAL A 198 -7.20 8.36 -13.98
C VAL A 198 -8.08 8.80 -12.82
N LYS A 199 -9.39 8.70 -13.02
CA LYS A 199 -10.39 8.84 -11.95
C LYS A 199 -10.62 7.49 -11.28
N TYR A 200 -10.49 7.47 -9.95
CA TYR A 200 -10.77 6.34 -9.09
C TYR A 200 -12.12 6.54 -8.40
N MET A 201 -12.96 5.51 -8.40
CA MET A 201 -14.20 5.49 -7.63
C MET A 201 -14.29 4.15 -6.89
N ALA A 202 -14.09 4.18 -5.58
CA ALA A 202 -14.25 3.02 -4.72
C ALA A 202 -15.69 2.94 -4.17
N LYS A 203 -16.26 1.74 -4.18
CA LYS A 203 -17.50 1.40 -3.48
C LYS A 203 -17.16 0.33 -2.45
N VAL A 204 -17.33 0.63 -1.18
CA VAL A 204 -17.12 -0.30 -0.06
C VAL A 204 -18.48 -0.86 0.37
N HIS A 205 -18.51 -2.16 0.65
CA HIS A 205 -19.66 -2.92 1.06
C HIS A 205 -19.37 -3.54 2.43
N THR A 206 -20.03 -3.02 3.47
CA THR A 206 -19.95 -3.54 4.84
C THR A 206 -21.21 -4.32 5.18
N ARG A 207 -21.06 -5.46 5.86
CA ARG A 207 -22.20 -6.22 6.40
C ARG A 207 -22.32 -5.91 7.87
N GLU A 208 -23.49 -5.45 8.27
CA GLU A 208 -23.82 -5.12 9.65
C GLU A 208 -25.05 -5.92 10.09
N SER A 209 -25.23 -6.05 11.41
CA SER A 209 -26.43 -6.65 11.98
C SER A 209 -27.65 -5.74 11.82
N LEU A 210 -28.86 -6.27 12.02
CA LEU A 210 -30.10 -5.48 11.98
C LEU A 210 -30.11 -4.36 13.04
N ASP A 211 -29.57 -4.64 14.23
CA ASP A 211 -29.53 -3.71 15.37
C ASP A 211 -28.40 -2.66 15.24
N PHE A 212 -28.02 -2.32 14.01
CA PHE A 212 -26.93 -1.38 13.74
C PHE A 212 -27.21 0.01 14.32
N ALA A 213 -28.47 0.46 14.31
CA ALA A 213 -28.84 1.76 14.88
C ALA A 213 -28.59 1.82 16.40
N GLU A 214 -28.93 0.77 17.14
CA GLU A 214 -28.70 0.69 18.58
C GLU A 214 -27.21 0.57 18.91
N LYS A 215 -26.46 -0.18 18.09
CA LYS A 215 -25.00 -0.24 18.19
C LYS A 215 -24.36 1.13 17.97
N LEU A 216 -24.82 1.89 16.97
CA LEU A 216 -24.31 3.24 16.73
C LEU A 216 -24.64 4.20 17.88
N ALA A 217 -25.80 4.06 18.52
CA ALA A 217 -26.18 4.88 19.67
C ALA A 217 -25.37 4.54 20.93
N THR A 218 -24.90 3.30 21.08
CA THR A 218 -24.09 2.86 22.23
C THR A 218 -22.59 3.08 22.04
N LEU A 219 -22.13 3.42 20.82
CA LEU A 219 -20.71 3.70 20.56
C LEU A 219 -20.28 4.97 21.31
N THR A 220 -19.29 4.80 22.18
CA THR A 220 -18.71 5.91 22.94
C THR A 220 -17.45 6.45 22.25
N SER A 221 -16.95 7.60 22.71
CA SER A 221 -15.70 8.18 22.20
C SER A 221 -14.50 7.23 22.27
N ASP A 222 -14.53 6.29 23.22
CA ASP A 222 -13.42 5.37 23.47
C ASP A 222 -13.34 4.25 22.43
N ASP A 223 -14.42 3.99 21.68
CA ASP A 223 -14.48 3.03 20.59
C ASP A 223 -13.98 3.63 19.26
N MET A 224 -14.04 4.97 19.13
CA MET A 224 -13.56 5.71 17.96
C MET A 224 -12.05 5.96 18.02
N LYS A 225 -11.28 4.88 18.15
CA LYS A 225 -9.82 4.92 18.07
C LYS A 225 -9.35 4.69 16.65
N LEU A 226 -8.23 5.31 16.29
CA LEU A 226 -7.52 4.94 15.06
C LEU A 226 -7.05 3.49 15.18
N PRO A 227 -7.04 2.73 14.08
CA PRO A 227 -6.48 1.38 14.07
C PRO A 227 -5.04 1.39 14.58
N GLU A 228 -4.65 0.33 15.31
CA GLU A 228 -3.34 0.23 15.94
C GLU A 228 -2.19 0.43 14.94
N ALA A 229 -2.39 0.02 13.68
CA ALA A 229 -1.44 0.21 12.58
C ALA A 229 -1.04 1.68 12.33
N TYR A 230 -1.88 2.64 12.68
CA TYR A 230 -1.60 4.07 12.51
C TYR A 230 -1.07 4.74 13.79
N SER A 231 -0.96 4.00 14.89
CA SER A 231 -0.54 4.54 16.19
C SER A 231 0.98 4.62 16.36
N SER A 232 1.74 3.77 15.68
CA SER A 232 3.21 3.68 15.79
C SER A 232 3.96 4.75 15.02
N ASP A 233 3.40 5.22 13.90
CA ASP A 233 4.12 6.03 12.93
C ASP A 233 4.00 7.52 13.28
N SER A 234 4.89 7.96 14.15
CA SER A 234 5.02 9.37 14.60
C SER A 234 5.50 10.35 13.52
N THR A 235 5.69 9.90 12.28
CA THR A 235 6.29 10.70 11.21
C THR A 235 5.31 11.66 10.54
N ASP A 236 4.03 11.29 10.46
CA ASP A 236 3.03 12.06 9.72
C ASP A 236 2.37 13.13 10.62
N PRO A 237 2.61 14.44 10.38
CA PRO A 237 2.13 15.50 11.27
C PRO A 237 0.59 15.60 11.29
N ILE A 238 -0.06 15.22 10.19
CA ILE A 238 -1.53 15.22 10.08
C ILE A 238 -2.11 14.09 10.95
N ALA A 239 -1.52 12.90 10.93
CA ALA A 239 -1.97 11.77 11.74
C ALA A 239 -1.85 12.09 13.24
N ALA A 240 -0.72 12.69 13.65
CA ALA A 240 -0.53 13.17 15.02
C ALA A 240 -1.60 14.18 15.43
N LYS A 241 -1.95 15.13 14.53
CA LYS A 241 -3.00 16.11 14.81
C LYS A 241 -4.39 15.47 14.91
N VAL A 242 -4.69 14.48 14.06
CA VAL A 242 -5.95 13.73 14.15
C VAL A 242 -6.03 12.94 15.46
N GLN A 243 -4.94 12.29 15.89
CA GLN A 243 -4.89 11.62 17.18
C GLN A 243 -5.11 12.58 18.36
N GLU A 244 -4.53 13.78 18.30
CA GLU A 244 -4.74 14.83 19.30
C GLU A 244 -6.21 15.25 19.36
N LEU A 245 -6.84 15.48 18.21
CA LEU A 245 -8.25 15.88 18.11
C LEU A 245 -9.19 14.76 18.60
N LEU A 246 -8.94 13.50 18.25
CA LEU A 246 -9.75 12.36 18.73
C LEU A 246 -9.65 12.20 20.26
N LYS A 247 -8.52 12.56 20.87
CA LYS A 247 -8.33 12.51 22.33
C LYS A 247 -8.89 13.73 23.06
N SER A 248 -9.24 14.80 22.34
CA SER A 248 -9.65 16.06 22.96
C SER A 248 -11.00 15.96 23.67
N ASP A 249 -11.15 16.69 24.78
CA ASP A 249 -12.41 16.73 25.54
C ASP A 249 -13.55 17.36 24.73
N THR A 250 -13.23 18.25 23.79
CA THR A 250 -14.22 18.85 22.88
C THR A 250 -14.85 17.79 21.98
N PHE A 251 -14.06 16.86 21.44
CA PHE A 251 -14.57 15.76 20.62
C PHE A 251 -15.52 14.86 21.42
N LYS A 252 -15.15 14.51 22.66
CA LYS A 252 -16.00 13.73 23.57
C LYS A 252 -17.34 14.41 23.83
N GLN A 253 -17.32 15.71 24.16
CA GLN A 253 -18.53 16.49 24.38
C GLN A 253 -19.47 16.52 23.16
N TYR A 254 -18.95 16.52 21.92
CA TYR A 254 -19.80 16.54 20.72
C TYR A 254 -20.46 15.19 20.44
N ILE A 255 -19.80 14.08 20.76
CA ILE A 255 -20.40 12.74 20.66
C ILE A 255 -21.49 12.59 21.71
N ASP A 256 -21.22 12.95 22.97
CA ASP A 256 -22.17 12.76 24.07
C ASP A 256 -23.38 13.71 23.99
N LYS A 257 -23.24 14.89 23.37
CA LYS A 257 -24.35 15.85 23.14
C LYS A 257 -25.22 15.52 21.93
N ALA A 258 -24.87 14.52 21.13
CA ALA A 258 -25.67 14.11 19.98
C ALA A 258 -26.89 13.24 20.38
N GLU A 259 -27.04 12.94 21.68
CA GLU A 259 -28.26 12.43 22.32
C GLU A 259 -29.28 13.56 22.58
#